data_AF-A0A7X1TZE0-F1
#
_entry.id   AF-A0A7X1TZE0-F1
#
_cell.length_a   1.000
_cell.length_b   1.000
_cell.length_c   1.000
_cell.angle_alpha   90.00
_cell.angle_beta   90.00
_cell.angle_gamma   90.00
#
_symmetry.space_group_name_H-M   'P 1'
#
loop_
_entity.id
_entity.type
_entity.pdbx_description
1 polymer ?
#
loop_
_entity_poly.entity_id
_entity_poly.type
_entity_poly.pdbx_seq_one_letter_code
_entity_poly.pdbx_strand_id
1 'polypeptide(L)'
;MMKSPRGSLQWITAGDIDFCVTRIDGAVRVVEDRCPHMAVPLSYGAIEGCVVTCPQHRARFDLSDYSLVTAPIMGGGNREAATAAAAPIDPEAAARAARRSQMMASVRTKPLVVFAVLQRDGNIYAILPNEA
;
A
#
# COMPACT_ATOMS: atom_id res chain seq x y z
N MET A 1 -0.79 24.47 2.41
CA MET A 1 -0.51 24.36 0.96
C MET A 1 0.05 22.97 0.67
N MET A 2 -0.62 22.13 -0.11
CA MET A 2 0.02 20.94 -0.71
C MET A 2 -0.30 20.93 -2.20
N LYS A 3 0.71 21.30 -3.00
CA LYS A 3 0.68 21.22 -4.45
C LYS A 3 0.67 19.74 -4.85
N SER A 4 -0.39 19.33 -5.55
CA SER A 4 -0.40 18.10 -6.34
C SER A 4 0.24 18.37 -7.70
N PRO A 5 1.22 17.57 -8.13
CA PRO A 5 1.40 17.23 -9.52
C PRO A 5 0.83 15.83 -9.76
N ARG A 6 0.43 15.56 -11.01
CA ARG A 6 0.05 14.25 -11.53
C ARG A 6 1.01 13.17 -10.99
N GLY A 7 0.46 12.12 -10.36
CA GLY A 7 1.23 11.08 -9.66
C GLY A 7 1.34 11.26 -8.14
N SER A 8 0.35 11.86 -7.47
CA SER A 8 0.28 11.94 -6.00
C SER A 8 -0.78 10.98 -5.46
N LEU A 9 -0.45 10.27 -4.37
CA LEU A 9 -1.40 9.50 -3.57
C LEU A 9 -1.91 10.41 -2.45
N GLN A 10 -3.23 10.55 -2.34
CA GLN A 10 -3.85 11.39 -1.32
C GLN A 10 -4.61 10.52 -0.34
N TRP A 11 -4.35 10.73 0.95
CA TRP A 11 -5.21 10.22 2.02
C TRP A 11 -6.44 11.12 2.12
N ILE A 12 -7.62 10.53 2.03
CA ILE A 12 -8.88 11.18 2.38
C ILE A 12 -9.65 10.28 3.35
N THR A 13 -10.22 10.84 4.42
CA THR A 13 -11.09 10.09 5.35
C THR A 13 -12.54 10.52 5.13
N ALA A 14 -13.45 9.56 5.05
CA ALA A 14 -14.89 9.82 5.08
C ALA A 14 -15.62 8.70 5.84
N GLY A 15 -16.35 9.08 6.89
CA GLY A 15 -16.84 8.11 7.87
C GLY A 15 -15.66 7.41 8.56
N ASP A 16 -15.76 6.08 8.69
CA ASP A 16 -14.72 5.24 9.30
C ASP A 16 -13.73 4.65 8.28
N ILE A 17 -13.77 5.13 7.04
CA ILE A 17 -12.95 4.60 5.94
C ILE A 17 -11.90 5.64 5.53
N ASP A 18 -10.66 5.18 5.47
CA ASP A 18 -9.55 5.90 4.86
C ASP A 18 -9.40 5.47 3.41
N PHE A 19 -9.25 6.45 2.53
CA PHE A 19 -9.18 6.29 1.08
C PHE A 19 -7.82 6.75 0.56
N CYS A 20 -7.22 5.93 -0.29
CA CYS A 20 -6.08 6.32 -1.10
C CYS A 20 -6.60 6.73 -2.49
N VAL A 21 -6.51 8.03 -2.77
CA VAL A 21 -7.04 8.65 -3.98
C VAL A 21 -5.89 9.10 -4.87
N THR A 22 -5.97 8.80 -6.15
CA THR A 22 -5.04 9.30 -7.16
C THR A 22 -5.74 9.61 -8.47
N ARG A 23 -5.13 10.48 -9.27
CA ARG A 23 -5.57 10.77 -10.64
C ARG A 23 -4.51 10.33 -11.62
N ILE A 24 -4.89 9.42 -12.52
CA ILE A 24 -4.06 8.84 -13.57
C ILE A 24 -4.77 9.11 -14.90
N ASP A 25 -4.12 9.80 -15.83
CA ASP A 25 -4.65 10.11 -17.17
C ASP A 25 -6.07 10.69 -17.18
N GLY A 26 -6.36 11.55 -16.20
CA GLY A 26 -7.67 12.18 -16.03
C GLY A 26 -8.70 11.33 -15.28
N ALA A 27 -8.51 10.02 -15.17
CA ALA A 27 -9.36 9.12 -14.39
C ALA A 27 -8.97 9.14 -12.90
N VAL A 28 -9.96 9.18 -12.01
CA VAL A 28 -9.75 9.06 -10.57
C VAL A 28 -9.81 7.59 -10.17
N ARG A 29 -8.82 7.15 -9.40
CA ARG A 29 -8.80 5.82 -8.78
C ARG A 29 -8.92 5.98 -7.27
N VAL A 30 -9.79 5.18 -6.67
CA VAL A 30 -10.06 5.18 -5.23
C VAL A 30 -9.99 3.75 -4.73
N VAL A 31 -9.08 3.51 -3.81
CA VAL A 31 -8.95 2.25 -3.07
C VAL A 31 -8.94 2.55 -1.58
N GLU A 32 -9.15 1.53 -0.76
CA GLU A 32 -8.95 1.68 0.68
C GLU A 32 -7.49 2.03 0.95
N ASP A 33 -7.23 2.97 1.86
CA ASP A 33 -5.86 3.37 2.24
C ASP A 33 -5.21 2.35 3.18
N ARG A 34 -5.33 1.08 2.83
CA ARG A 34 -4.81 -0.06 3.56
C ARG A 34 -4.22 -1.04 2.57
N CYS A 35 -2.91 -1.23 2.66
CA CYS A 35 -2.24 -2.26 1.89
C CYS A 35 -2.87 -3.62 2.26
N PRO A 36 -3.40 -4.39 1.30
CA PRO A 36 -4.17 -5.61 1.59
C PRO A 36 -3.31 -6.78 2.09
N HIS A 37 -2.03 -6.53 2.37
CA HIS A 37 -1.13 -7.44 3.07
C HIS A 37 -1.17 -7.24 4.60
N MET A 38 -0.92 -6.02 5.10
CA MET A 38 -0.80 -5.74 6.54
C MET A 38 -1.37 -4.37 6.95
N ALA A 39 -2.33 -3.84 6.19
CA ALA A 39 -3.07 -2.61 6.47
C ALA A 39 -2.22 -1.34 6.64
N VAL A 40 -0.98 -1.32 6.14
CA VAL A 40 -0.16 -0.11 6.10
C VAL A 40 -0.75 0.89 5.10
N PRO A 41 -0.83 2.19 5.41
CA PRO A 41 -1.34 3.20 4.49
C PRO A 41 -0.60 3.20 3.14
N LEU A 42 -1.35 3.08 2.06
CA LEU A 42 -0.82 3.11 0.70
C LEU A 42 -0.46 4.54 0.29
N SER A 43 -1.17 5.54 0.81
CA SER A 43 -0.94 6.97 0.58
C SER A 43 0.44 7.45 1.05
N TYR A 44 1.06 6.74 1.99
CA TYR A 44 2.45 6.95 2.44
C TYR A 44 3.49 6.29 1.51
N GLY A 45 3.03 5.56 0.50
CA GLY A 45 3.86 4.93 -0.51
C GLY A 45 4.29 5.86 -1.63
N ALA A 46 4.65 5.25 -2.75
CA ALA A 46 4.96 5.96 -4.00
C ALA A 46 4.08 5.42 -5.13
N ILE A 47 3.86 6.22 -6.16
CA ILE A 47 3.17 5.80 -7.38
C ILE A 47 4.02 6.16 -8.60
N GLU A 48 4.17 5.20 -9.52
CA GLU A 48 4.86 5.37 -10.79
C GLU A 48 3.93 4.90 -11.92
N GLY A 49 3.52 5.82 -12.79
CA GLY A 49 2.45 5.56 -13.76
C GLY A 49 1.15 5.19 -13.03
N CYS A 50 0.70 3.94 -13.22
CA CYS A 50 -0.48 3.38 -12.54
C CYS A 50 -0.14 2.53 -11.33
N VAL A 51 1.14 2.28 -11.05
CA VAL A 51 1.56 1.27 -10.08
C VAL A 51 1.89 1.91 -8.74
N VAL A 52 1.06 1.64 -7.74
CA VAL A 52 1.31 2.05 -6.34
C VAL A 52 2.23 1.05 -5.65
N THR A 53 3.19 1.55 -4.87
CA THR A 53 4.15 0.77 -4.10
C THR A 53 3.95 1.02 -2.61
N CYS A 54 3.62 -0.03 -1.87
CA CYS A 54 3.47 0.02 -0.41
C CYS A 54 4.80 0.42 0.27
N PRO A 55 4.80 1.35 1.24
CA PRO A 55 6.05 1.87 1.82
C PRO A 55 6.79 0.85 2.69
N GLN A 56 6.09 -0.15 3.25
CA GLN A 56 6.67 -1.08 4.21
C GLN A 56 7.41 -2.24 3.53
N HIS A 57 6.66 -3.10 2.82
CA HIS A 57 7.20 -4.33 2.22
C HIS A 57 7.24 -4.26 0.69
N ARG A 58 7.07 -3.07 0.10
CA ARG A 58 7.22 -2.81 -1.34
C ARG A 58 6.33 -3.66 -2.24
N ALA A 59 5.23 -4.18 -1.72
CA ALA A 59 4.17 -4.78 -2.54
C ALA A 59 3.66 -3.73 -3.54
N ARG A 60 3.45 -4.13 -4.80
CA ARG A 60 3.07 -3.24 -5.90
C ARG A 60 1.74 -3.65 -6.48
N PHE A 61 0.87 -2.68 -6.72
CA PHE A 61 -0.46 -2.90 -7.29
C PHE A 61 -0.67 -1.96 -8.47
N ASP A 62 -1.17 -2.47 -9.59
CA ASP A 62 -1.55 -1.65 -10.73
C ASP A 62 -2.97 -1.12 -10.52
N LEU A 63 -3.16 0.20 -10.46
CA LEU A 63 -4.47 0.81 -10.25
C LEU A 63 -5.31 0.91 -11.53
N SER A 64 -4.78 0.48 -12.68
CA SER A 64 -5.55 0.40 -13.93
C SER A 64 -6.53 -0.77 -13.92
N ASP A 65 -6.11 -1.93 -13.40
CA ASP A 65 -6.87 -3.18 -13.30
C ASP A 65 -6.95 -3.77 -11.88
N TYR A 66 -6.30 -3.14 -10.90
CA TYR A 66 -6.23 -3.50 -9.48
C TYR A 66 -5.48 -4.80 -9.19
N SER A 67 -4.66 -5.28 -10.13
CA SER A 67 -3.87 -6.49 -9.98
C SER A 67 -2.65 -6.30 -9.08
N LEU A 68 -2.22 -7.40 -8.44
CA LEU A 68 -0.95 -7.47 -7.74
C LEU A 68 0.19 -7.63 -8.77
N VAL A 69 1.06 -6.63 -8.87
CA VAL A 69 2.20 -6.63 -9.79
C VAL A 69 3.42 -7.29 -9.15
N THR A 70 3.67 -7.02 -7.87
CA THR A 70 4.81 -7.58 -7.16
C THR A 70 4.40 -7.90 -5.73
N ALA A 71 4.65 -9.16 -5.33
CA ALA A 71 4.40 -9.62 -3.97
C ALA A 71 5.27 -8.88 -2.94
N PRO A 72 4.87 -8.84 -1.66
CA PRO A 72 5.66 -8.23 -0.59
C PRO A 72 7.07 -8.84 -0.51
N ILE A 73 8.07 -7.99 -0.31
CA ILE A 73 9.44 -8.41 -0.01
C ILE A 73 9.59 -8.56 1.49
N MET A 74 9.89 -9.77 1.94
CA MET A 74 10.08 -10.10 3.34
C MET A 74 11.49 -9.70 3.78
N GLY A 75 11.61 -8.92 4.86
CA GLY A 75 12.91 -8.48 5.39
C GLY A 75 13.35 -7.08 4.96
N GLY A 76 12.40 -6.18 4.65
CA GLY A 76 12.61 -4.79 4.24
C GLY A 76 13.23 -3.85 5.30
N GLY A 77 14.33 -4.27 5.94
CA GLY A 77 15.25 -3.36 6.61
C GLY A 77 16.09 -2.62 5.57
N ASN A 78 16.48 -1.39 5.88
CA ASN A 78 17.50 -0.67 5.13
C ASN A 78 18.83 -1.44 5.21
N ARG A 79 19.40 -1.79 4.03
CA ARG A 79 20.72 -2.44 3.95
C ARG A 79 21.81 -1.65 4.69
N GLU A 80 21.70 -0.31 4.73
CA GLU A 80 22.63 0.55 5.46
C GLU A 80 22.57 0.39 6.99
N ALA A 81 21.39 0.18 7.60
CA ALA A 81 21.35 -0.12 9.04
C ALA A 81 21.72 -1.58 9.34
N ALA A 82 21.48 -2.50 8.41
CA ALA A 82 21.88 -3.90 8.56
C ALA A 82 23.41 -4.04 8.69
N THR A 83 24.20 -3.24 7.98
CA THR A 83 25.66 -3.22 8.11
C THR A 83 26.16 -2.57 9.41
N ALA A 84 25.37 -1.69 10.03
CA ALA A 84 25.74 -1.05 11.30
C ALA A 84 25.55 -1.98 12.52
N ALA A 85 24.74 -3.03 12.41
CA ALA A 85 24.38 -3.95 13.49
C ALA A 85 25.19 -5.27 13.47
N ALA A 86 26.41 -5.27 12.92
CA ALA A 86 27.28 -6.44 12.73
C ALA A 86 27.86 -7.06 14.01
N ALA A 87 27.12 -7.02 15.13
CA ALA A 87 27.39 -7.87 16.28
C ALA A 87 26.93 -9.30 15.97
N PRO A 88 27.60 -10.34 16.52
CA PRO A 88 27.10 -11.71 16.40
C PRO A 88 25.68 -11.78 16.98
N ILE A 89 24.73 -12.15 16.13
CA ILE A 89 23.34 -12.36 16.52
C ILE A 89 23.34 -13.55 17.48
N ASP A 90 22.91 -13.35 18.73
CA ASP A 90 22.61 -14.44 19.66
C ASP A 90 21.77 -15.52 18.93
N PRO A 91 22.15 -16.81 18.99
CA PRO A 91 21.40 -17.89 18.35
C PRO A 91 19.88 -17.84 18.62
N GLU A 92 19.46 -17.40 19.81
CA GLU A 92 18.04 -17.25 20.13
C GLU A 92 17.40 -16.07 19.38
N ALA A 93 18.09 -14.93 19.29
CA ALA A 93 17.66 -13.80 18.46
C ALA A 93 17.57 -14.18 16.97
N ALA A 94 18.53 -14.98 16.47
CA ALA A 94 18.49 -15.51 15.10
C ALA A 94 17.29 -16.45 14.88
N ALA A 95 17.01 -17.35 15.84
CA ALA A 95 15.85 -18.23 15.78
C ALA A 95 14.52 -17.45 15.80
N ARG A 96 14.43 -16.39 16.61
CA ARG A 96 13.26 -15.49 16.64
C ARG A 96 13.07 -14.76 15.32
N ALA A 97 14.14 -14.25 14.73
CA ALA A 97 14.10 -13.62 13.42
C ALA A 97 13.66 -14.61 12.33
N ALA A 98 14.17 -15.83 12.33
CA ALA A 98 13.77 -16.88 11.40
C ALA A 98 12.28 -17.23 11.53
N ARG A 99 11.78 -17.41 12.76
CA ARG A 99 10.35 -17.64 13.02
C ARG A 99 9.48 -16.48 12.54
N ARG A 100 9.90 -15.24 12.78
CA ARG A 100 9.20 -14.04 12.28
C ARG A 100 9.16 -14.02 10.76
N SER A 101 10.28 -14.31 10.09
CA SER A 101 10.34 -14.37 8.63
C SER A 101 9.41 -15.44 8.06
N GLN A 102 9.39 -16.65 8.65
CA GLN A 102 8.47 -17.72 8.26
C GLN A 102 7.00 -17.31 8.44
N MET A 103 6.66 -16.73 9.60
CA MET A 103 5.32 -16.23 9.87
C MET A 103 4.90 -15.18 8.85
N MET A 104 5.74 -14.17 8.63
CA MET A 104 5.43 -13.08 7.71
C MET A 104 5.31 -13.58 6.26
N ALA A 105 6.13 -14.56 5.84
CA ALA A 105 6.02 -15.19 4.51
C ALA A 105 4.71 -15.97 4.30
N SER A 106 4.03 -16.37 5.39
CA SER A 106 2.71 -17.02 5.32
C SER A 106 1.54 -16.05 5.22
N VAL A 107 1.76 -14.74 5.47
CA VAL A 107 0.71 -13.72 5.38
C VAL A 107 0.38 -13.46 3.91
N ARG A 108 -0.85 -13.77 3.51
CA ARG A 108 -1.29 -13.59 2.12
C ARG A 108 -1.60 -12.12 1.85
N THR A 109 -1.31 -11.68 0.64
CA THR A 109 -1.81 -10.39 0.13
C THR A 109 -3.20 -10.62 -0.44
N LYS A 110 -4.21 -9.94 0.11
CA LYS A 110 -5.58 -9.98 -0.41
C LYS A 110 -5.72 -9.06 -1.64
N PRO A 111 -6.83 -9.16 -2.40
CA PRO A 111 -7.18 -8.14 -3.39
C PRO A 111 -7.35 -6.76 -2.75
N LEU A 112 -7.15 -5.70 -3.54
CA LEU A 112 -7.49 -4.34 -3.11
C LEU A 112 -8.99 -4.21 -2.91
N VAL A 113 -9.37 -3.46 -1.88
CA VAL A 113 -10.74 -2.93 -1.75
C VAL A 113 -10.81 -1.69 -2.64
N VAL A 114 -11.63 -1.77 -3.68
CA VAL A 114 -11.78 -0.76 -4.72
C VAL A 114 -13.14 -0.10 -4.58
N PHE A 115 -13.18 1.22 -4.69
CA PHE A 115 -14.43 1.99 -4.68
C PHE A 115 -14.75 2.46 -6.09
N ALA A 116 -15.98 2.24 -6.53
CA ALA A 116 -16.45 2.80 -7.80
C ALA A 116 -16.51 4.33 -7.69
N VAL A 117 -16.17 5.02 -8.78
CA VAL A 117 -16.10 6.48 -8.79
C VAL A 117 -17.12 7.05 -9.77
N LEU A 118 -17.95 7.98 -9.30
CA LEU A 118 -18.80 8.82 -10.12
C LEU A 118 -18.24 10.25 -10.13
N GLN A 119 -18.15 10.85 -11.31
CA GLN A 119 -17.81 12.28 -11.45
C GLN A 119 -19.01 13.04 -12.00
N ARG A 120 -19.44 14.08 -11.31
CA ARG A 120 -20.61 14.89 -11.69
C ARG A 120 -20.45 16.33 -11.23
N ASP A 121 -20.68 17.28 -12.14
CA ASP A 121 -20.64 18.73 -11.87
C ASP A 121 -19.34 19.18 -11.16
N GLY A 122 -18.20 18.61 -11.58
CA GLY A 122 -16.89 18.88 -10.98
C GLY A 122 -16.59 18.15 -9.66
N ASN A 123 -17.57 17.44 -9.10
CA ASN A 123 -17.41 16.67 -7.86
C ASN A 123 -17.06 15.21 -8.15
N ILE A 124 -16.39 14.57 -7.19
CA ILE A 124 -16.01 13.15 -7.21
C ILE A 124 -16.74 12.47 -6.06
N TYR A 125 -17.41 11.37 -6.37
CA TYR A 125 -18.12 10.53 -5.40
C TYR A 125 -17.51 9.14 -5.43
N ALA A 126 -17.00 8.69 -4.28
CA ALA A 126 -16.67 7.29 -4.07
C ALA A 126 -17.94 6.56 -3.62
N ILE A 127 -18.33 5.53 -4.37
CA ILE A 127 -19.50 4.71 -4.07
C ILE A 127 -19.03 3.61 -3.14
N LEU A 128 -19.57 3.63 -1.91
CA LEU A 128 -19.33 2.57 -0.95
C LEU A 128 -19.97 1.27 -1.48
N PRO A 129 -19.27 0.12 -1.41
CA PRO A 129 -19.92 -1.15 -1.69
C PRO A 129 -21.10 -1.31 -0.74
N ASN A 130 -22.25 -1.74 -1.25
CA ASN A 130 -23.40 -2.04 -0.39
C ASN A 130 -22.95 -3.05 0.66
N GLU A 131 -23.27 -2.79 1.93
CA GLU A 131 -23.18 -3.79 2.98
C GLU A 131 -24.03 -5.00 2.52
N ALA A 132 -23.36 -6.12 2.27
CA ALA A 132 -24.01 -7.39 1.96
C ALA A 132 -24.43 -8.09 3.25
#